data_AF-A0A534MIT4-F1
#
_entry.id   AF-A0A534MIT4-F1
#
_cell.length_a   1.000
_cell.length_b   1.000
_cell.length_c   1.000
_cell.angle_alpha   90.00
_cell.angle_beta   90.00
_cell.angle_gamma   90.00
#
_symmetry.space_group_name_H-M   'P 1'
#
loop_
_entity.id
_entity.type
_entity.pdbx_description
1 polymer ?
#
loop_
_entity_poly.entity_id
_entity_poly.type
_entity_poly.pdbx_seq_one_letter_code
_entity_poly.pdbx_strand_id
1 'polypeptide(L)'
;MARSNGVEKYRSVTLRVSSPVMDVARDAASEEGISLNSLANRQLRQYAEWDRLKHKLGYVTVRDRVFQHILEKLPDDEIIELGRRLGEVEAREYVTLNWRIMSPDHFIRFVDNYARYSGQFHVEHHDEAQHTLVLFHNLGSKWSLYLEAFMASALEASLNVTARTQRTDQSVALTFSMVVTGDRLPNGLARNGKRNPVKRTNGKRAAP
;
A
#
# COMPACT_ATOMS: atom_id res chain seq x y z
N MET A 1 8.42 -6.18 -4.70
CA MET A 1 7.50 -7.15 -5.36
C MET A 1 7.79 -8.58 -4.91
N ALA A 2 7.00 -9.16 -4.01
CA ALA A 2 6.99 -10.60 -3.78
C ALA A 2 5.91 -11.25 -4.65
N ARG A 3 6.31 -11.93 -5.73
CA ARG A 3 5.41 -12.77 -6.53
C ARG A 3 5.05 -14.00 -5.70
N SER A 4 3.84 -14.05 -5.15
CA SER A 4 3.29 -15.30 -4.63
C SER A 4 3.09 -16.26 -5.81
N ASN A 5 3.82 -17.37 -5.82
CA ASN A 5 3.74 -18.45 -6.82
C ASN A 5 2.41 -19.26 -6.78
N GLY A 6 1.29 -18.62 -6.47
CA GLY A 6 -0.03 -19.22 -6.60
C GLY A 6 -0.53 -19.06 -8.02
N VAL A 7 -0.90 -20.16 -8.68
CA VAL A 7 -1.63 -20.11 -9.97
C VAL A 7 -2.88 -19.24 -9.77
N GLU A 8 -2.95 -18.11 -10.48
CA GLU A 8 -4.11 -17.22 -10.42
C GLU A 8 -5.35 -18.00 -10.89
N LYS A 9 -6.34 -18.13 -10.01
CA LYS A 9 -7.55 -18.91 -10.31
C LYS A 9 -8.54 -18.01 -11.05
N TYR A 10 -8.69 -18.24 -12.35
CA TYR A 10 -9.69 -17.56 -13.16
C TYR A 10 -11.06 -18.23 -13.05
N ARG A 11 -12.13 -17.42 -13.08
CA ARG A 11 -13.52 -17.88 -13.16
C ARG A 11 -14.19 -17.20 -14.35
N SER A 12 -14.91 -17.98 -15.15
CA SER A 12 -15.71 -17.43 -16.26
C SER A 12 -17.04 -16.89 -15.72
N VAL A 13 -17.46 -15.74 -16.21
CA VAL A 13 -18.76 -15.12 -15.91
C VAL A 13 -19.42 -14.66 -17.20
N THR A 14 -20.74 -14.77 -17.29
CA THR A 14 -21.54 -14.20 -18.39
C THR A 14 -22.33 -13.01 -17.87
N LEU A 15 -22.17 -11.85 -18.50
CA LEU A 15 -22.84 -10.61 -18.12
C LEU A 15 -23.68 -10.11 -19.29
N ARG A 16 -24.89 -9.62 -18.99
CA ARG A 16 -25.69 -8.86 -19.95
C ARG A 16 -25.34 -7.38 -19.80
N VAL A 17 -24.88 -6.77 -20.88
CA VAL A 17 -24.52 -5.36 -20.95
C VAL A 17 -25.25 -4.77 -22.16
N SER A 18 -25.74 -3.54 -22.03
CA SER A 18 -26.43 -2.86 -23.13
C SER A 18 -25.51 -2.72 -24.35
N SER A 19 -26.01 -2.98 -25.56
CA SER A 19 -25.22 -2.90 -26.79
C SER A 19 -24.44 -1.58 -26.94
N PRO A 20 -25.03 -0.39 -26.70
CA PRO A 20 -24.29 0.87 -26.85
C PRO A 20 -23.05 0.97 -25.94
N VAL A 21 -23.12 0.44 -24.72
CA VAL A 21 -21.97 0.41 -23.80
C VAL A 21 -20.92 -0.59 -24.28
N MET A 22 -21.36 -1.73 -24.82
CA MET A 22 -20.45 -2.74 -25.37
C MET A 22 -19.72 -2.25 -26.62
N ASP A 23 -20.38 -1.45 -27.46
CA ASP A 23 -19.77 -0.88 -28.66
C ASP A 23 -18.65 0.09 -28.27
N VAL A 24 -18.94 1.04 -27.37
CA VAL A 24 -17.93 1.96 -26.83
C VAL A 24 -16.76 1.23 -26.19
N ALA A 25 -17.02 0.17 -25.40
CA ALA A 25 -15.96 -0.60 -24.76
C ALA A 25 -15.09 -1.38 -25.76
N ARG A 26 -15.67 -1.88 -26.85
CA ARG A 26 -14.92 -2.57 -27.92
C ARG A 26 -14.05 -1.59 -28.69
N ASP A 27 -14.58 -0.42 -29.03
CA ASP A 27 -13.85 0.62 -29.73
C ASP A 27 -12.66 1.08 -28.89
N ALA A 28 -12.88 1.42 -27.62
CA ALA A 28 -11.81 1.80 -26.70
C ALA A 28 -10.75 0.70 -26.53
N ALA A 29 -11.17 -0.57 -26.40
CA ALA A 29 -10.23 -1.69 -26.32
C ALA A 29 -9.39 -1.82 -27.60
N SER A 30 -10.00 -1.63 -28.77
CA SER A 30 -9.34 -1.67 -30.07
C SER A 30 -8.35 -0.51 -30.24
N GLU A 31 -8.74 0.71 -29.86
CA GLU A 31 -7.88 1.90 -29.88
C GLU A 31 -6.65 1.72 -28.99
N GLU A 32 -6.81 1.09 -27.84
CA GLU A 32 -5.71 0.75 -26.92
C GLU A 32 -4.90 -0.50 -27.33
N GLY A 33 -5.32 -1.23 -28.37
CA GLY A 33 -4.67 -2.48 -28.80
C GLY A 33 -4.80 -3.64 -27.81
N ILE A 34 -5.83 -3.64 -26.95
CA ILE A 34 -6.09 -4.67 -25.94
C ILE A 34 -7.37 -5.45 -26.23
N SER A 35 -7.50 -6.65 -25.65
CA SER A 35 -8.76 -7.39 -25.74
C SER A 35 -9.84 -6.75 -24.87
N LEU A 36 -11.11 -6.89 -25.28
CA LEU A 36 -12.26 -6.52 -24.45
C LEU A 36 -12.21 -7.19 -23.07
N ASN A 37 -11.74 -8.45 -22.99
CA ASN A 37 -11.57 -9.14 -21.72
C ASN A 37 -10.50 -8.47 -20.85
N SER A 38 -9.41 -7.98 -21.43
CA SER A 38 -8.37 -7.23 -20.73
C SER A 38 -8.92 -5.92 -20.17
N LEU A 39 -9.69 -5.17 -20.97
CA LEU A 39 -10.38 -3.96 -20.52
C LEU A 39 -11.35 -4.27 -19.37
N ALA A 40 -12.20 -5.29 -19.52
CA ALA A 40 -13.17 -5.69 -18.50
C ALA A 40 -12.48 -6.07 -17.18
N ASN A 41 -11.42 -6.89 -17.23
CA ASN A 41 -10.67 -7.25 -16.04
C ASN A 41 -9.98 -6.05 -15.39
N ARG A 42 -9.50 -5.08 -16.18
CA ARG A 42 -8.93 -3.82 -15.67
C ARG A 42 -9.97 -3.03 -14.88
N GLN A 43 -11.19 -2.86 -15.42
CA GLN A 43 -12.26 -2.13 -14.74
C GLN A 43 -12.77 -2.87 -13.48
N LEU A 44 -12.94 -4.19 -13.55
CA LEU A 44 -13.34 -4.98 -12.38
C LEU A 44 -12.29 -4.94 -11.26
N ARG A 45 -11.00 -4.98 -11.63
CA ARG A 45 -9.90 -4.83 -10.67
C ARG A 45 -9.91 -3.44 -10.03
N GLN A 46 -10.05 -2.38 -10.84
CA GLN A 46 -10.16 -1.02 -10.33
C GLN A 46 -11.34 -0.86 -9.37
N TYR A 47 -12.50 -1.42 -9.68
CA TYR A 47 -13.64 -1.39 -8.77
C TYR A 47 -13.35 -2.10 -7.43
N ALA A 48 -12.71 -3.28 -7.50
CA ALA A 48 -12.36 -4.07 -6.32
C ALA A 48 -11.29 -3.40 -5.45
N GLU A 49 -10.29 -2.76 -6.06
CA GLU A 49 -9.13 -2.19 -5.39
C GLU A 49 -9.29 -0.70 -5.03
N TRP A 50 -10.18 0.03 -5.70
CA TRP A 50 -10.29 1.49 -5.58
C TRP A 50 -11.70 2.05 -5.53
N ASP A 51 -12.52 1.92 -6.58
CA ASP A 51 -13.72 2.75 -6.74
C ASP A 51 -14.72 2.59 -5.57
N ARG A 52 -14.89 1.35 -5.09
CA ARG A 52 -15.68 1.04 -3.89
C ARG A 52 -15.26 1.85 -2.65
N LEU A 53 -13.97 2.08 -2.49
CA LEU A 53 -13.38 2.77 -1.33
C LEU A 53 -13.40 4.27 -1.54
N LYS A 54 -13.09 4.71 -2.77
CA LYS A 54 -13.14 6.11 -3.20
C LYS A 54 -14.46 6.77 -2.77
N HIS A 55 -15.59 6.08 -2.98
CA HIS A 55 -16.91 6.55 -2.57
C HIS A 55 -17.10 6.66 -1.05
N LYS A 56 -16.43 5.83 -0.25
CA LYS A 56 -16.52 5.86 1.22
C LYS A 56 -15.62 6.91 1.84
N LEU A 57 -14.48 7.18 1.21
CA LEU A 57 -13.45 8.11 1.69
C LEU A 57 -13.67 9.56 1.21
N GLY A 58 -14.74 9.84 0.47
CA GLY A 58 -15.11 11.22 0.12
C GLY A 58 -14.23 11.87 -0.95
N TYR A 59 -13.61 11.09 -1.82
CA TYR A 59 -12.76 11.62 -2.89
C TYR A 59 -13.52 12.44 -3.91
N VAL A 60 -12.91 13.56 -4.31
CA VAL A 60 -13.38 14.42 -5.40
C VAL A 60 -12.40 14.36 -6.58
N THR A 61 -12.88 14.67 -7.78
CA THR A 61 -12.04 14.79 -8.98
C THR A 61 -11.93 16.25 -9.37
N VAL A 62 -10.69 16.72 -9.54
CA VAL A 62 -10.36 18.10 -9.94
C VAL A 62 -9.35 18.05 -11.08
N ARG A 63 -9.33 19.06 -11.96
CA ARG A 63 -8.29 19.18 -12.98
C ARG A 63 -6.98 19.64 -12.36
N ASP A 64 -5.87 19.04 -12.74
CA ASP A 64 -4.51 19.35 -12.25
C ASP A 64 -4.24 20.85 -12.21
N ARG A 65 -4.53 21.56 -13.31
CA ARG A 65 -4.33 23.02 -13.39
C ARG A 65 -5.10 23.81 -12.33
N VAL A 66 -6.33 23.39 -12.01
CA VAL A 66 -7.14 24.05 -10.98
C VAL A 66 -6.56 23.76 -9.62
N PHE A 67 -6.17 22.51 -9.38
CA PHE A 67 -5.56 22.09 -8.12
C PHE A 67 -4.24 22.82 -7.85
N GLN A 68 -3.36 22.87 -8.85
CA GLN A 68 -2.12 23.66 -8.80
C GLN A 68 -2.38 25.12 -8.44
N HIS A 69 -3.34 25.77 -9.11
CA HIS A 69 -3.66 27.17 -8.83
C HIS A 69 -4.20 27.39 -7.41
N ILE A 70 -4.88 26.40 -6.82
CA ILE A 70 -5.31 26.45 -5.42
C ILE A 70 -4.09 26.34 -4.50
N LEU A 71 -3.22 25.35 -4.74
CA LEU A 71 -2.03 25.13 -3.91
C LEU A 71 -1.08 26.34 -3.91
N GLU A 72 -0.92 27.02 -5.04
CA GLU A 72 -0.10 28.23 -5.15
C GLU A 72 -0.61 29.42 -4.30
N LYS A 73 -1.86 29.38 -3.82
CA LYS A 73 -2.39 30.40 -2.91
C LYS A 73 -2.07 30.13 -1.45
N LEU A 74 -1.63 28.93 -1.11
CA LEU A 74 -1.37 28.53 0.27
C LEU A 74 0.10 28.80 0.65
N PRO A 75 0.36 29.33 1.87
CA PRO A 75 1.69 29.34 2.46
C PRO A 75 2.30 27.94 2.56
N ASP A 76 3.62 27.84 2.46
CA ASP A 76 4.33 26.55 2.49
C ASP A 76 4.11 25.80 3.82
N ASP A 77 4.10 26.53 4.94
CA ASP A 77 3.87 26.00 6.29
C ASP A 77 2.46 25.43 6.45
N GLU A 78 1.44 26.08 5.88
CA GLU A 78 0.06 25.54 5.88
C GLU A 78 -0.05 24.25 5.07
N ILE A 79 0.66 24.14 3.95
CA ILE A 79 0.69 22.94 3.12
C ILE A 79 1.38 21.78 3.85
N ILE A 80 2.52 22.06 4.48
CA ILE A 80 3.26 21.06 5.26
C ILE A 80 2.40 20.56 6.42
N GLU A 81 1.75 21.46 7.16
CA GLU A 81 0.87 21.09 8.27
C GLU A 81 -0.37 20.33 7.80
N LEU A 82 -0.93 20.66 6.64
CA LEU A 82 -2.00 19.88 6.02
C LEU A 82 -1.51 18.46 5.69
N GLY A 83 -0.36 18.34 5.02
CA GLY A 83 0.23 17.05 4.68
C GLY A 83 0.46 16.19 5.93
N ARG A 84 1.08 16.77 6.97
CA ARG A 84 1.33 16.08 8.24
C ARG A 84 0.02 15.57 8.87
N ARG A 85 -0.98 16.44 9.06
CA ARG A 85 -2.25 16.06 9.70
C ARG A 85 -2.99 14.96 8.96
N LEU A 86 -3.04 15.03 7.63
CA LEU A 86 -3.70 14.00 6.82
C LEU A 86 -2.88 12.70 6.79
N GLY A 87 -1.56 12.80 6.71
CA GLY A 87 -0.65 11.65 6.75
C GLY A 87 -0.84 10.80 8.01
N GLU A 88 -1.01 11.42 9.18
CA GLU A 88 -1.21 10.71 10.46
C GLU A 88 -2.42 9.76 10.48
N VAL A 89 -3.41 10.01 9.62
CA VAL A 89 -4.73 9.39 9.68
C VAL A 89 -5.06 8.60 8.42
N GLU A 90 -4.91 9.19 7.23
CA GLU A 90 -5.50 8.65 5.98
C GLU A 90 -4.93 7.29 5.57
N ALA A 91 -3.61 7.07 5.74
CA ALA A 91 -3.00 5.78 5.44
C ALA A 91 -3.59 4.66 6.32
N ARG A 92 -3.81 4.95 7.62
CA ARG A 92 -4.41 4.00 8.55
C ARG A 92 -5.87 3.73 8.22
N GLU A 93 -6.66 4.77 7.92
CA GLU A 93 -8.06 4.62 7.52
C GLU A 93 -8.20 3.77 6.26
N TYR A 94 -7.40 4.06 5.23
CA TYR A 94 -7.40 3.30 3.99
C TYR A 94 -7.05 1.82 4.22
N VAL A 95 -5.98 1.56 4.98
CA VAL A 95 -5.52 0.19 5.25
C VAL A 95 -6.53 -0.57 6.11
N THR A 96 -7.12 0.05 7.12
CA THR A 96 -8.14 -0.59 7.96
C THR A 96 -9.40 -0.93 7.18
N LEU A 97 -9.83 -0.08 6.25
CA LEU A 97 -10.99 -0.35 5.39
C LEU A 97 -10.75 -1.52 4.42
N ASN A 98 -9.51 -1.71 3.95
CA ASN A 98 -9.16 -2.75 2.99
C ASN A 98 -8.76 -4.07 3.62
N TRP A 99 -7.86 -4.01 4.59
CA TRP A 99 -7.09 -5.14 5.10
C TRP A 99 -7.18 -5.29 6.61
N ARG A 100 -7.91 -4.40 7.30
CA ARG A 100 -8.20 -4.39 8.75
C ARG A 100 -7.00 -4.12 9.66
N ILE A 101 -5.80 -4.56 9.29
CA ILE A 101 -4.58 -4.49 10.11
C ILE A 101 -3.50 -3.74 9.34
N MET A 102 -2.83 -2.80 10.00
CA MET A 102 -1.64 -2.14 9.46
C MET A 102 -0.43 -3.07 9.54
N SER A 103 0.27 -3.23 8.42
CA SER A 103 1.57 -3.90 8.33
C SER A 103 2.44 -3.17 7.31
N PRO A 104 3.76 -3.41 7.28
CA PRO A 104 4.60 -2.77 6.30
C PRO A 104 4.22 -3.12 4.85
N ASP A 105 3.85 -4.37 4.58
CA ASP A 105 3.32 -4.78 3.27
C ASP A 105 2.03 -4.02 2.91
N HIS A 106 1.12 -3.82 3.87
CA HIS A 106 -0.10 -3.06 3.61
C HIS A 106 0.17 -1.57 3.37
N PHE A 107 1.20 -1.00 4.00
CA PHE A 107 1.63 0.37 3.73
C PHE A 107 2.15 0.51 2.29
N ILE A 108 3.03 -0.39 1.84
CA ILE A 108 3.51 -0.39 0.45
C ILE A 108 2.34 -0.56 -0.52
N ARG A 109 1.42 -1.50 -0.25
CA ARG A 109 0.22 -1.68 -1.09
C ARG A 109 -0.71 -0.46 -1.10
N PHE A 110 -0.77 0.30 -0.01
CA PHE A 110 -1.48 1.58 0.02
C PHE A 110 -0.85 2.57 -0.96
N VAL A 111 0.48 2.72 -0.94
CA VAL A 111 1.21 3.61 -1.86
C VAL A 111 1.01 3.16 -3.31
N ASP A 112 1.13 1.87 -3.59
CA ASP A 112 0.92 1.30 -4.94
C ASP A 112 -0.50 1.56 -5.45
N ASN A 113 -1.52 1.38 -4.59
CA ASN A 113 -2.90 1.62 -4.98
C ASN A 113 -3.17 3.11 -5.23
N TYR A 114 -2.57 4.01 -4.44
CA TYR A 114 -2.67 5.45 -4.70
C TYR A 114 -1.99 5.79 -6.02
N ALA A 115 -0.77 5.33 -6.26
CA ALA A 115 -0.07 5.57 -7.52
C ALA A 115 -0.87 5.08 -8.74
N ARG A 116 -1.50 3.91 -8.60
CA ARG A 116 -2.24 3.27 -9.69
C ARG A 116 -3.58 3.94 -10.00
N TYR A 117 -4.30 4.41 -8.98
CA TYR A 117 -5.72 4.75 -9.13
C TYR A 117 -6.09 6.19 -8.72
N SER A 118 -5.30 6.85 -7.88
CA SER A 118 -5.65 8.19 -7.39
C SER A 118 -5.29 9.31 -8.37
N GLY A 119 -4.33 9.05 -9.26
CA GLY A 119 -3.78 10.04 -10.19
C GLY A 119 -2.87 11.08 -9.53
N GLN A 120 -2.49 10.88 -8.26
CA GLN A 120 -1.68 11.84 -7.48
C GLN A 120 -0.19 11.79 -7.78
N PHE A 121 0.34 10.62 -8.13
CA PHE A 121 1.74 10.37 -8.45
C PHE A 121 1.90 9.02 -9.14
N HIS A 122 3.04 8.80 -9.79
CA HIS A 122 3.57 7.48 -10.12
C HIS A 122 4.59 7.07 -9.06
N VAL A 123 4.82 5.78 -8.87
CA VAL A 123 5.82 5.29 -7.91
C VAL A 123 6.80 4.32 -8.55
N GLU A 124 8.08 4.53 -8.31
CA GLU A 124 9.14 3.53 -8.46
C GLU A 124 9.54 3.04 -7.06
N HIS A 125 9.56 1.73 -6.86
CA HIS A 125 9.92 1.11 -5.59
C HIS A 125 11.19 0.27 -5.73
N HIS A 126 12.27 0.73 -5.09
CA HIS A 126 13.50 -0.03 -4.95
C HIS A 126 13.52 -0.70 -3.58
N ASP A 127 13.67 -2.01 -3.58
CA ASP A 127 13.57 -2.87 -2.40
C ASP A 127 14.81 -3.78 -2.33
N GLU A 128 15.92 -3.18 -1.89
CA GLU A 128 17.21 -3.88 -1.74
C GLU A 128 17.59 -3.98 -0.25
N ALA A 129 18.56 -3.21 0.23
CA ALA A 129 18.91 -3.14 1.65
C ALA A 129 17.95 -2.25 2.46
N GLN A 130 17.29 -1.31 1.78
CA GLN A 130 16.29 -0.38 2.32
C GLN A 130 15.19 -0.19 1.27
N HIS A 131 14.01 0.23 1.72
CA HIS A 131 12.97 0.65 0.78
C HIS A 131 13.25 2.08 0.35
N THR A 132 13.25 2.31 -0.96
CA THR A 132 13.20 3.66 -1.55
C THR A 132 11.96 3.76 -2.43
N LEU A 133 11.03 4.63 -2.05
CA LEU A 133 9.86 4.98 -2.82
C LEU A 133 10.10 6.32 -3.50
N VAL A 134 10.11 6.36 -4.82
CA VAL A 134 10.25 7.59 -5.60
C VAL A 134 8.91 7.92 -6.24
N LEU A 135 8.29 9.00 -5.76
CA LEU A 135 6.97 9.46 -6.18
C LEU A 135 7.13 10.56 -7.22
N PHE A 136 6.66 10.35 -8.45
CA PHE A 136 6.75 11.31 -9.55
C PHE A 136 5.39 11.93 -9.88
N HIS A 137 5.32 13.24 -10.09
CA HIS A 137 4.08 13.95 -10.40
C HIS A 137 4.33 15.23 -11.19
N ASN A 138 3.28 15.78 -11.81
CA ASN A 138 3.35 17.05 -12.56
C ASN A 138 2.66 18.23 -11.87
N LEU A 139 2.40 18.14 -10.56
CA LEU A 139 1.63 19.13 -9.78
C LEU A 139 2.45 20.28 -9.13
N GLY A 140 3.76 20.36 -9.37
CA GLY A 140 4.61 21.47 -8.90
C GLY A 140 5.07 21.35 -7.44
N SER A 141 5.93 22.29 -7.02
CA SER A 141 6.68 22.24 -5.76
C SER A 141 5.78 22.25 -4.52
N LYS A 142 4.66 22.98 -4.56
CA LYS A 142 3.64 22.99 -3.50
C LYS A 142 3.07 21.59 -3.25
N TRP A 143 2.82 20.82 -4.31
CA TRP A 143 2.38 19.44 -4.16
C TRP A 143 3.49 18.52 -3.65
N SER A 144 4.74 18.75 -4.07
CA SER A 144 5.87 18.00 -3.52
C SER A 144 6.04 18.24 -2.01
N LEU A 145 5.84 19.48 -1.53
CA LEU A 145 5.85 19.80 -0.09
C LEU A 145 4.75 19.02 0.66
N TYR A 146 3.53 19.03 0.12
CA TYR A 146 2.42 18.25 0.66
C TYR A 146 2.76 16.75 0.72
N LEU A 147 3.20 16.17 -0.40
CA LEU A 147 3.48 14.73 -0.49
C LEU A 147 4.62 14.30 0.43
N GLU A 148 5.68 15.10 0.55
CA GLU A 148 6.78 14.85 1.49
C GLU A 148 6.26 14.77 2.93
N ALA A 149 5.52 15.79 3.38
CA ALA A 149 4.97 15.84 4.72
C ALA A 149 3.96 14.71 4.97
N PHE A 150 3.06 14.47 4.01
CA PHE A 150 2.04 13.42 4.08
C PHE A 150 2.66 12.03 4.18
N MET A 151 3.58 11.69 3.27
CA MET A 151 4.13 10.33 3.20
C MET A 151 5.07 10.03 4.36
N ALA A 152 5.87 11.01 4.81
CA ALA A 152 6.71 10.86 5.98
C ALA A 152 5.88 10.66 7.25
N SER A 153 4.86 11.50 7.44
CA SER A 153 3.96 11.41 8.59
C SER A 153 3.11 10.13 8.58
N ALA A 154 2.64 9.70 7.41
CA ALA A 154 1.92 8.45 7.25
C ALA A 154 2.78 7.24 7.62
N LEU A 155 4.04 7.22 7.20
CA LEU A 155 4.97 6.15 7.53
C LEU A 155 5.25 6.10 9.04
N GLU A 156 5.52 7.25 9.64
CA GLU A 156 5.83 7.36 11.07
C GLU A 156 4.62 6.98 11.93
N ALA A 157 3.43 7.52 11.65
CA ALA A 157 2.23 7.21 12.40
C ALA A 157 1.78 5.74 12.23
N SER A 158 2.01 5.15 11.05
CA SER A 158 1.54 3.80 10.75
C SER A 158 2.49 2.71 11.25
N LEU A 159 3.81 2.93 11.15
CA LEU A 159 4.83 1.92 11.37
C LEU A 159 5.90 2.32 12.38
N ASN A 160 5.87 3.54 12.93
CA ASN A 160 6.90 4.10 13.80
C ASN A 160 8.28 4.07 13.15
N VAL A 161 8.33 4.39 11.85
CA VAL A 161 9.54 4.46 11.03
C VAL A 161 9.69 5.87 10.47
N THR A 162 10.84 6.50 10.74
CA THR A 162 11.21 7.78 10.15
C THR A 162 11.91 7.55 8.81
N ALA A 163 11.47 8.24 7.76
CA ALA A 163 12.13 8.22 6.45
C ALA A 163 13.14 9.36 6.31
N ARG A 164 14.23 9.10 5.58
CA ARG A 164 15.02 10.17 4.96
C ARG A 164 14.31 10.59 3.68
N THR A 165 14.00 11.87 3.55
CA THR A 165 13.33 12.41 2.36
C THR A 165 14.29 13.20 1.48
N GLN A 166 14.00 13.20 0.18
CA GLN A 166 14.57 14.11 -0.81
C GLN A 166 13.44 14.58 -1.72
N ARG A 167 13.48 15.84 -2.14
CA ARG A 167 12.39 16.43 -2.89
C ARG A 167 12.90 17.34 -4.00
N THR A 168 12.20 17.32 -5.12
CA THR A 168 12.29 18.30 -6.22
C THR A 168 10.93 18.97 -6.42
N ASP A 169 10.75 19.75 -7.47
CA ASP A 169 9.44 20.34 -7.80
C ASP A 169 8.43 19.32 -8.37
N GLN A 170 8.90 18.12 -8.73
CA GLN A 170 8.10 17.11 -9.43
C GLN A 170 8.28 15.70 -8.85
N SER A 171 9.07 15.55 -7.79
CA SER A 171 9.28 14.26 -7.16
C SER A 171 9.58 14.35 -5.68
N VAL A 172 9.19 13.28 -4.97
CA VAL A 172 9.52 13.04 -3.57
C VAL A 172 10.06 11.63 -3.45
N ALA A 173 11.26 11.47 -2.89
CA ALA A 173 11.84 10.18 -2.56
C ALA A 173 11.82 9.98 -1.04
N LEU A 174 11.31 8.83 -0.59
CA LEU A 174 11.38 8.38 0.80
C LEU A 174 12.27 7.14 0.88
N THR A 175 13.37 7.23 1.64
CA THR A 175 14.24 6.10 1.95
C THR A 175 14.10 5.71 3.42
N PHE A 176 13.78 4.44 3.69
CA PHE A 176 13.57 3.95 5.05
C PHE A 176 13.85 2.44 5.21
N SER A 177 14.12 2.02 6.45
CA SER A 177 14.28 0.62 6.83
C SER A 177 13.09 0.17 7.66
N MET A 178 12.45 -0.92 7.26
CA MET A 178 11.44 -1.58 8.09
C MET A 178 12.17 -2.50 9.08
N VAL A 179 12.24 -2.12 10.35
CA VAL A 179 12.67 -3.06 11.38
C VAL A 179 11.51 -4.01 11.61
N VAL A 180 11.62 -5.25 11.13
CA VAL A 180 10.76 -6.34 11.60
C VAL A 180 11.08 -6.51 13.08
N THR A 181 10.20 -6.02 13.94
CA THR A 181 10.28 -6.26 15.38
C THR A 181 9.95 -7.74 15.62
N GLY A 182 10.96 -8.58 15.43
CA GLY A 182 10.89 -10.02 15.55
C GLY A 182 12.27 -10.60 15.78
N ASP A 183 12.90 -10.21 16.90
CA ASP A 183 13.76 -11.08 17.74
C ASP A 183 14.32 -10.27 18.92
N ARG A 184 13.45 -10.01 19.90
CA ARG A 184 13.88 -9.92 21.30
C ARG A 184 13.17 -11.04 22.05
N LEU A 185 13.80 -12.21 22.07
CA LEU A 185 13.57 -13.17 23.14
C LEU A 185 13.77 -12.43 24.47
N PRO A 186 12.83 -12.52 25.44
CA PRO A 186 13.06 -11.95 26.75
C PRO A 186 14.26 -12.64 27.40
N ASN A 187 15.35 -11.90 27.58
CA ASN A 187 16.44 -12.28 28.46
C ASN A 187 15.92 -12.34 29.89
N GLY A 188 15.88 -13.53 30.47
CA GLY A 188 15.65 -13.69 31.90
C GLY A 188 15.17 -15.09 32.27
N LEU A 189 16.12 -16.02 32.43
CA LEU A 189 16.33 -16.79 33.67
C LEU A 189 17.38 -17.89 33.40
N ALA A 190 18.61 -17.63 33.81
CA ALA A 190 19.63 -18.64 33.93
C ALA A 190 19.55 -19.35 35.29
N ARG A 191 19.54 -20.68 35.21
CA ARG A 191 20.11 -21.68 36.15
C ARG A 191 19.51 -21.86 37.55
N ASN A 192 18.97 -23.06 37.76
CA ASN A 192 19.44 -24.05 38.73
C ASN A 192 18.89 -25.42 38.29
N GLY A 193 19.54 -26.58 38.33
CA GLY A 193 20.72 -27.03 39.05
C GLY A 193 20.48 -28.51 39.41
N LYS A 194 21.09 -29.42 38.64
CA LYS A 194 21.44 -30.83 38.93
C LYS A 194 20.49 -31.71 39.78
N ARG A 195 20.09 -32.87 39.23
CA ARG A 195 20.54 -34.24 39.64
C ARG A 195 19.58 -35.32 39.10
N ASN A 196 20.10 -36.25 38.31
CA ASN A 196 19.66 -37.65 38.27
C ASN A 196 20.27 -38.36 39.52
N PRO A 197 19.81 -39.53 40.04
CA PRO A 197 19.61 -40.73 39.20
C PRO A 197 18.68 -41.90 39.73
N VAL A 198 18.54 -42.94 38.87
CA VAL A 198 18.39 -44.41 39.13
C VAL A 198 17.03 -45.09 39.46
N LYS A 199 16.64 -46.00 38.51
CA LYS A 199 16.01 -47.36 38.53
C LYS A 199 14.90 -47.76 39.54
N ARG A 200 13.83 -48.44 39.06
CA ARG A 200 13.66 -49.93 39.00
C ARG A 200 12.25 -50.44 38.58
N THR A 201 12.23 -51.29 37.54
CA THR A 201 11.56 -52.62 37.36
C THR A 201 10.06 -52.91 37.44
N ASN A 202 9.68 -53.87 36.56
CA ASN A 202 8.56 -54.87 36.52
C ASN A 202 7.27 -54.43 35.79
N GLY A 203 6.62 -55.22 34.91
CA GLY A 203 6.83 -56.59 34.39
C GLY A 203 5.50 -57.23 33.90
N LYS A 204 5.59 -58.18 32.95
CA LYS A 204 4.60 -59.21 32.44
C LYS A 204 3.65 -58.79 31.30
N ARG A 205 3.73 -59.39 30.08
CA ARG A 205 3.27 -60.73 29.55
C ARG A 205 1.73 -60.81 29.40
N ALA A 206 1.08 -61.41 28.39
CA ALA A 206 1.45 -62.26 27.24
C ALA A 206 0.29 -62.31 26.20
N ALA A 207 0.58 -62.89 25.04
CA ALA A 207 -0.31 -63.24 23.91
C ALA A 207 -1.29 -64.40 24.24
N PRO A 208 -2.12 -64.92 23.29
CA PRO A 208 -1.67 -65.62 22.08
C PRO A 208 -1.94 -64.87 20.77
#